data_AF-A0A950XFK7-F1
#
_entry.id   AF-A0A950XFK7-F1
#
_cell.length_a   1.000
_cell.length_b   1.000
_cell.length_c   1.000
_cell.angle_alpha   90.00
_cell.angle_beta   90.00
_cell.angle_gamma   90.00
#
_symmetry.space_group_name_H-M   'P 1'
#
loop_
_entity.id
_entity.type
_entity.pdbx_description
1 polymer ?
#
loop_
_entity_poly.entity_id
_entity_poly.type
_entity_poly.pdbx_seq_one_letter_code
_entity_poly.pdbx_strand_id
1 'polypeptide(L)'
;MFLLIAVAEGVQIWPAILHHVKPWDFWHGVGMSFLGALTALSLLGVRYPVRMLPLLLLELTWKLIWTLAVWLPLWLAHSVDAQAADNASSIIFGVVVVPLVLPWGYIWR
;
A
#
# COMPACT_ATOMS: atom_id res chain seq x y z
N MET A 1 -5.38 6.10 10.63
CA MET A 1 -4.53 5.51 9.58
C MET A 1 -4.93 4.09 9.23
N PHE A 2 -4.86 3.13 10.15
CA PHE A 2 -5.24 1.73 9.90
C PHE A 2 -6.62 1.54 9.26
N LEU A 3 -7.64 2.28 9.72
CA LEU A 3 -8.98 2.23 9.14
C LEU A 3 -9.00 2.74 7.68
N LEU A 4 -8.19 3.76 7.40
CA LEU A 4 -8.06 4.34 6.07
C LEU A 4 -7.41 3.33 5.11
N ILE A 5 -6.35 2.65 5.54
CA ILE A 5 -5.71 1.56 4.78
C ILE A 5 -6.71 0.41 4.56
N ALA A 6 -7.33 -0.08 5.63
CA ALA A 6 -8.27 -1.20 5.56
C ALA A 6 -9.45 -0.93 4.62
N VAL A 7 -9.98 0.30 4.60
CA VAL A 7 -11.12 0.68 3.75
C VAL A 7 -10.68 1.09 2.36
N ALA A 8 -9.78 2.07 2.23
CA ALA A 8 -9.42 2.65 0.94
C ALA A 8 -8.67 1.67 0.03
N GLU A 9 -7.74 0.88 0.59
CA GLU A 9 -7.08 -0.18 -0.18
C GLU A 9 -7.96 -1.44 -0.23
N GLY A 10 -8.66 -1.77 0.85
CA GLY A 10 -9.48 -2.99 0.89
C GLY A 10 -10.61 -2.99 -0.14
N VAL A 11 -11.25 -1.84 -0.38
CA VAL A 11 -12.29 -1.70 -1.42
C VAL A 11 -11.75 -1.91 -2.83
N GLN A 12 -10.45 -1.72 -3.07
CA GLN A 12 -9.84 -1.97 -4.38
C GLN A 12 -9.33 -3.41 -4.49
N ILE A 13 -8.68 -3.92 -3.44
CA ILE A 13 -8.01 -5.22 -3.42
C ILE A 13 -9.02 -6.38 -3.31
N TRP A 14 -9.97 -6.32 -2.37
CA TRP A 14 -10.85 -7.46 -2.09
C TRP A 14 -11.78 -7.81 -3.24
N PRO A 15 -12.39 -6.86 -3.97
CA PRO A 15 -13.15 -7.20 -5.17
C PRO A 15 -12.30 -7.85 -6.25
N ALA A 16 -11.04 -7.41 -6.41
CA ALA A 16 -10.12 -8.02 -7.38
C ALA A 16 -9.79 -9.48 -7.00
N ILE A 17 -9.60 -9.76 -5.70
CA ILE A 17 -9.35 -11.13 -5.18
C ILE A 17 -10.62 -12.00 -5.25
N LEU A 18 -11.80 -11.47 -4.95
CA LEU A 18 -13.03 -12.27 -4.90
C LEU A 18 -13.63 -12.50 -6.29
N HIS A 19 -13.55 -11.48 -7.15
CA HIS A 19 -14.07 -11.51 -8.51
C HIS A 19 -12.90 -11.50 -9.49
N HIS A 20 -12.31 -12.68 -9.72
CA HIS A 20 -11.25 -12.88 -10.70
C HIS A 20 -11.81 -12.78 -12.14
N VAL A 21 -11.97 -11.55 -12.64
CA VAL A 21 -12.51 -11.30 -14.00
C VAL A 21 -11.52 -11.75 -15.09
N LYS A 22 -10.22 -11.77 -14.81
CA LYS A 22 -9.15 -12.20 -15.72
C LYS A 22 -8.11 -13.05 -14.99
N PRO A 23 -7.44 -14.00 -15.68
CA PRO A 23 -6.31 -14.71 -15.11
C PRO A 23 -5.19 -13.73 -14.77
N TRP A 24 -4.62 -13.89 -13.58
CA TRP A 24 -3.48 -13.11 -13.12
C TRP A 24 -2.19 -13.83 -13.46
N ASP A 25 -1.17 -13.04 -13.82
CA ASP A 25 0.20 -13.53 -13.79
C ASP A 25 0.62 -13.84 -12.35
N PHE A 26 1.56 -14.77 -12.19
CA PHE A 26 1.99 -15.27 -10.88
C PHE A 26 2.30 -14.14 -9.87
N TRP A 27 3.17 -13.19 -10.25
CA TRP A 27 3.57 -12.09 -9.39
C TRP A 27 2.44 -11.09 -9.10
N HIS A 28 1.49 -10.95 -10.01
CA HIS A 28 0.31 -10.11 -9.80
C HIS A 28 -0.56 -10.68 -8.68
N GLY A 29 -0.79 -11.99 -8.69
CA GLY A 29 -1.53 -12.68 -7.63
C GLY A 29 -0.82 -12.66 -6.28
N VAL A 30 0.51 -12.79 -6.27
CA VAL A 30 1.32 -12.65 -5.05
C VAL A 30 1.16 -11.25 -4.46
N GLY A 31 1.27 -10.20 -5.29
CA GLY A 31 1.12 -8.81 -4.85
C GLY A 31 -0.28 -8.52 -4.29
N MET A 32 -1.33 -8.92 -5.00
CA MET A 32 -2.72 -8.75 -4.55
C MET A 32 -2.99 -9.48 -3.24
N SER A 33 -2.51 -10.72 -3.09
CA SER A 33 -2.69 -11.51 -1.87
C SER A 33 -1.96 -10.88 -0.67
N PHE A 34 -0.75 -10.36 -0.89
CA PHE A 34 0.02 -9.66 0.14
C PHE A 34 -0.68 -8.39 0.62
N LEU A 35 -1.18 -7.57 -0.31
CA LEU A 35 -1.96 -6.37 -0.01
C LEU A 35 -3.32 -6.72 0.64
N GLY A 36 -3.94 -7.83 0.23
CA GLY A 36 -5.16 -8.35 0.86
C GLY A 36 -4.92 -8.71 2.33
N ALA A 37 -3.81 -9.38 2.62
CA ALA A 37 -3.40 -9.67 4.00
C ALA A 37 -3.09 -8.39 4.79
N LEU A 38 -2.41 -7.41 4.17
CA LEU A 38 -2.11 -6.11 4.79
C LEU A 38 -3.39 -5.38 5.22
N THR A 39 -4.40 -5.33 4.35
CA THR A 39 -5.69 -4.69 4.64
C THR A 39 -6.48 -5.43 5.72
N ALA A 40 -6.48 -6.76 5.71
CA ALA A 40 -7.09 -7.57 6.78
C ALA A 40 -6.43 -7.34 8.13
N LEU A 41 -5.08 -7.37 8.20
CA LEU A 41 -4.33 -7.12 9.42
C LEU A 41 -4.50 -5.67 9.90
N SER A 42 -4.72 -4.73 8.99
CA SER A 42 -5.00 -3.34 9.34
C SER A 42 -6.30 -3.19 10.14
N LEU A 43 -7.28 -4.08 9.99
CA LEU A 43 -8.47 -4.10 10.87
C LEU A 43 -8.10 -4.37 12.33
N LEU A 44 -7.11 -5.24 12.59
CA LEU A 44 -6.56 -5.44 13.95
C LEU A 44 -5.81 -4.21 14.45
N GLY A 45 -5.12 -3.51 13.54
CA GLY A 45 -4.46 -2.23 13.81
C GLY A 45 -5.42 -1.12 14.27
N VAL A 46 -6.69 -1.16 13.85
CA VAL A 46 -7.72 -0.24 14.39
C VAL A 46 -7.94 -0.46 15.88
N ARG A 47 -7.93 -1.72 16.34
CA ARG A 47 -8.15 -2.06 17.76
C ARG A 47 -6.90 -1.87 18.63
N TYR A 48 -5.71 -2.10 18.06
CA TYR A 48 -4.42 -2.06 18.77
C TYR A 48 -3.36 -1.20 18.02
N PRO A 49 -3.58 0.11 17.86
CA PRO A 49 -2.80 0.95 16.97
C PRO A 49 -1.31 1.02 17.31
N VAL A 50 -0.96 1.11 18.60
CA VAL A 50 0.45 1.21 19.05
C VAL A 50 1.19 -0.12 18.86
N ARG A 51 0.53 -1.25 19.08
CA ARG A 51 1.16 -2.59 18.93
C ARG A 51 1.36 -2.98 17.47
N MET A 52 0.58 -2.39 16.57
CA MET A 52 0.60 -2.66 15.14
C MET A 52 1.42 -1.64 14.35
N LEU A 53 2.17 -0.76 15.01
CA LEU A 53 3.10 0.18 14.35
C LEU A 53 4.02 -0.49 13.31
N PRO A 54 4.57 -1.71 13.54
CA PRO A 54 5.35 -2.40 12.51
C PRO A 54 4.61 -2.60 11.18
N LEU A 55 3.28 -2.77 11.21
CA LEU A 55 2.46 -2.92 10.00
C LEU A 55 2.36 -1.62 9.21
N LEU A 56 2.25 -0.46 9.89
CA LEU A 56 2.30 0.85 9.21
C LEU A 56 3.69 1.14 8.65
N LEU A 57 4.75 0.78 9.38
CA LEU A 57 6.11 0.93 8.87
C LEU A 57 6.33 0.05 7.64
N LEU A 58 5.82 -1.18 7.63
CA LEU A 58 5.83 -2.04 6.46
C LEU A 58 5.10 -1.37 5.30
N GLU A 59 3.88 -0.86 5.54
CA GLU A 59 3.06 -0.17 4.54
C GLU A 59 3.79 1.02 3.91
N LEU A 60 4.39 1.88 4.73
CA LEU A 60 5.16 3.02 4.25
C LEU A 60 6.41 2.57 3.49
N THR A 61 7.12 1.57 4.01
CA THR A 61 8.40 1.12 3.45
C THR A 61 8.22 0.53 2.06
N TRP A 62 7.22 -0.34 1.85
CA TRP A 62 7.02 -0.93 0.52
C TRP A 62 6.61 0.12 -0.52
N LYS A 63 5.76 1.10 -0.13
CA LYS A 63 5.38 2.20 -1.02
C LYS A 63 6.54 3.10 -1.37
N LEU A 64 7.42 3.40 -0.39
CA LEU A 64 8.65 4.15 -0.61
C LEU A 64 9.59 3.42 -1.57
N ILE A 65 9.83 2.13 -1.34
CA ILE A 65 10.68 1.31 -2.22
C ILE A 65 10.11 1.29 -3.63
N TRP A 66 8.80 1.05 -3.81
CA TRP A 66 8.18 1.06 -5.13
C TRP A 66 8.29 2.42 -5.81
N THR A 67 8.05 3.51 -5.08
CA THR A 67 8.12 4.87 -5.63
C THR A 67 9.54 5.20 -6.09
N LEU A 68 10.56 4.85 -5.31
CA LEU A 68 11.96 5.18 -5.61
C LEU A 68 12.61 4.24 -6.63
N ALA A 69 12.27 2.94 -6.59
CA ALA A 69 12.92 1.93 -7.41
C ALA A 69 12.16 1.60 -8.70
N VAL A 70 10.85 1.86 -8.75
CA VAL A 70 10.01 1.53 -9.92
C VAL A 70 9.50 2.81 -10.58
N TRP A 71 8.74 3.62 -9.85
CA TRP A 71 8.09 4.79 -10.46
C TRP A 71 9.08 5.88 -10.86
N LEU A 72 10.02 6.25 -9.98
CA LEU A 72 10.97 7.33 -10.23
C LEU A 72 11.85 7.07 -11.47
N PRO A 73 12.45 5.88 -11.68
CA PRO A 73 13.17 5.59 -12.92
C PRO A 73 12.30 5.66 -14.17
N LEU A 74 11.07 5.16 -14.12
CA LEU A 74 10.12 5.22 -15.24
C LEU A 74 9.74 6.67 -15.59
N TRP A 75 9.55 7.49 -14.56
CA TRP A 75 9.27 8.93 -14.71
C TRP A 75 10.45 9.66 -15.38
N LEU A 76 11.67 9.42 -14.88
CA LEU A 76 12.89 10.00 -15.43
C LEU A 76 13.16 9.56 -16.87
N ALA A 77 12.78 8.32 -17.23
CA ALA A 77 12.92 7.80 -18.58
C ALA A 77 11.80 8.23 -19.55
N HIS A 78 10.79 8.99 -19.07
CA HIS A 78 9.57 9.34 -19.82
C HIS A 78 8.82 8.12 -20.38
N SER A 79 8.92 6.98 -19.69
CA SER A 79 8.36 5.69 -20.09
C SER A 79 7.23 5.25 -19.14
N VAL A 80 6.53 6.20 -18.52
CA VAL A 80 5.40 5.89 -17.64
C VAL A 80 4.22 5.46 -18.50
N ASP A 81 3.89 4.18 -18.43
CA ASP A 81 2.70 3.64 -19.05
C ASP A 81 1.42 4.00 -18.26
N ALA A 82 0.26 3.79 -18.87
CA ALA A 82 -1.02 4.14 -18.25
C ALA A 82 -1.25 3.38 -16.92
N GLN A 83 -0.76 2.14 -16.84
CA GLN A 83 -0.91 1.31 -15.63
C GLN A 83 -0.06 1.84 -14.47
N ALA A 84 1.18 2.26 -14.72
CA ALA A 84 2.03 2.90 -13.73
C ALA A 84 1.46 4.26 -13.31
N ALA A 85 0.89 5.03 -14.23
CA ALA A 85 0.29 6.34 -13.93
C ALA A 85 -0.93 6.23 -13.00
N ASP A 86 -1.85 5.31 -13.29
CA ASP A 86 -3.07 5.11 -12.48
C ASP A 86 -2.73 4.68 -11.05
N ASN A 87 -1.81 3.74 -10.90
CA ASN A 87 -1.41 3.22 -9.58
C ASN A 87 -0.50 4.19 -8.82
N ALA A 88 0.34 4.96 -9.52
CA ALA A 88 1.28 5.89 -8.89
C ALA A 88 0.58 6.95 -8.05
N SER A 89 -0.55 7.49 -8.52
CA SER A 89 -1.30 8.53 -7.79
C SER A 89 -1.70 8.06 -6.38
N SER A 90 -2.25 6.86 -6.26
CA SER A 90 -2.71 6.26 -5.00
C SER A 90 -1.54 5.86 -4.10
N ILE A 91 -0.47 5.31 -4.68
CA ILE A 91 0.72 4.89 -3.93
C ILE A 91 1.47 6.11 -3.38
N ILE A 92 1.73 7.13 -4.21
CA ILE A 92 2.44 8.36 -3.83
C ILE A 92 1.63 9.14 -2.77
N PHE A 93 0.31 9.19 -2.90
CA PHE A 93 -0.53 9.81 -1.88
C PHE A 93 -0.35 9.15 -0.51
N GLY A 94 -0.29 7.81 -0.47
CA GLY A 94 0.04 7.06 0.74
C GLY A 94 1.41 7.43 1.31
N VAL A 95 2.44 7.51 0.47
CA VAL A 95 3.81 7.90 0.87
C VAL A 95 3.84 9.27 1.56
N VAL A 96 2.99 10.22 1.18
CA VAL A 96 2.97 11.56 1.78
C VAL A 96 2.12 11.60 3.05
N VAL A 97 0.96 10.94 3.05
CA VAL A 97 0.00 11.02 4.16
C VAL A 97 0.43 10.16 5.35
N VAL A 98 1.00 8.98 5.12
CA VAL A 98 1.38 8.06 6.21
C VAL A 98 2.40 8.69 7.16
N PRO A 99 3.52 9.28 6.70
CA PRO A 99 4.50 9.92 7.58
C PRO A 99 3.93 11.12 8.34
N LEU A 100 2.98 11.86 7.75
CA LEU A 100 2.35 13.02 8.41
C LEU A 100 1.46 12.62 9.59
N VAL A 101 0.79 11.46 9.49
CA VAL A 101 -0.16 10.97 10.51
C VAL A 101 0.50 10.03 11.52
N LEU A 102 1.71 9.53 11.22
CA LEU A 102 2.44 8.63 12.11
C LEU A 102 2.79 9.31 13.44
N PRO A 103 2.52 8.66 14.59
CA PRO A 103 2.85 9.22 15.88
C PRO A 103 4.35 9.00 16.18
N TRP A 104 5.20 9.81 15.55
CA TRP A 104 6.67 9.73 15.65
C TRP A 104 7.20 9.66 17.08
N GLY A 105 6.52 10.31 18.02
CA GLY A 105 6.86 10.27 19.44
C GLY A 105 6.81 8.86 20.06
N TYR A 106 6.05 7.91 19.50
CA TYR A 106 6.05 6.50 19.92
C TYR A 106 7.07 5.64 19.18
N ILE A 107 7.60 6.11 18.06
CA ILE A 107 8.59 5.37 17.24
C ILE A 107 10.00 5.66 17.73
N TRP A 108 10.27 6.91 18.13
CA TRP A 108 11.58 7.37 18.58
C TRP A 108 11.81 7.26 20.09
N ARG A 109 10.85 6.73 20.84
CA ARG A 109 10.95 6.44 22.28
C ARG A 109 11.12 4.95 22.49
#